data_AF-A0A0A0RWR6-F1
#
_entry.id   AF-A0A0A0RWR6-F1
#
_cell.length_a   1.000
_cell.length_b   1.000
_cell.length_c   1.000
_cell.angle_alpha   90.00
_cell.angle_beta   90.00
_cell.angle_gamma   90.00
#
_symmetry.space_group_name_H-M   'P 1'
#
loop_
_entity.id
_entity.type
_entity.pdbx_description
1 polymer ?
#
loop_
_entity_poly.entity_id
_entity_poly.type
_entity_poly.pdbx_seq_one_letter_code
_entity_poly.pdbx_strand_id
1 'polypeptide(L)'
;MSRQPVFLSDGVVAGLLRYEELIPRLEEALGKFSLRRSSELLQPVRSVMPLQNHSGFLGLMPSYMPNEGILCTKMLTFYRREAGSSLPSTQASVLLFDPEYGNVTAVMDGLDITHKRTAAVSAISAKLLKPAQLDILCILGSGHQALSHYEVFTLLFSFKEVRVWSRRMESATRFAASVKGPVTVCSSVKEAVNGADIIITVTSSSEPV
;
A
#
# COMPACT_ATOMS: atom_id res chain seq x y z
N MET A 1 -32.10 -5.59 17.43
CA MET A 1 -31.93 -6.21 16.10
C MET A 1 -30.57 -5.77 15.56
N SER A 2 -29.75 -6.71 15.09
CA SER A 2 -28.46 -6.37 14.48
C SER A 2 -28.70 -5.49 13.24
N ARG A 3 -28.08 -4.31 13.18
CA ARG A 3 -28.15 -3.45 11.99
C ARG A 3 -27.37 -4.12 10.86
N GLN A 4 -27.87 -4.03 9.63
CA GLN A 4 -27.11 -4.51 8.48
C GLN A 4 -25.80 -3.71 8.35
N PRO A 5 -24.67 -4.36 8.06
CA PRO A 5 -23.41 -3.66 7.86
C PRO A 5 -23.49 -2.76 6.64
N VAL A 6 -22.83 -1.61 6.70
CA VAL A 6 -22.70 -0.72 5.54
C VAL A 6 -21.65 -1.30 4.58
N PHE A 7 -21.95 -1.29 3.30
CA PHE A 7 -21.00 -1.70 2.25
C PHE A 7 -20.40 -0.47 1.59
N LEU A 8 -19.07 -0.32 1.65
CA LEU A 8 -18.35 0.77 0.99
C LEU A 8 -17.57 0.21 -0.20
N SER A 9 -17.99 0.59 -1.41
CA SER A 9 -17.30 0.21 -2.64
C SER A 9 -15.94 0.91 -2.78
N ASP A 10 -15.15 0.44 -3.75
CA ASP A 10 -13.88 1.05 -4.15
C ASP A 10 -14.00 2.56 -4.43
N GLY A 11 -15.01 2.99 -5.20
CA GLY A 11 -15.22 4.40 -5.54
C GLY A 11 -15.57 5.27 -4.31
N VAL A 12 -16.32 4.72 -3.36
CA VAL A 12 -16.62 5.42 -2.10
C VAL A 12 -15.36 5.54 -1.24
N VAL A 13 -14.61 4.45 -1.09
CA VAL A 13 -13.34 4.44 -0.35
C VAL A 13 -12.33 5.41 -0.97
N ALA A 14 -12.14 5.36 -2.29
CA ALA A 14 -11.23 6.21 -3.03
C ALA A 14 -11.56 7.70 -2.88
N GLY A 15 -12.85 8.05 -2.88
CA GLY A 15 -13.32 9.42 -2.69
C GLY A 15 -13.14 9.98 -1.28
N LEU A 16 -13.02 9.11 -0.27
CA LEU A 16 -12.88 9.49 1.14
C LEU A 16 -11.43 9.42 1.66
N LEU A 17 -10.59 8.55 1.07
CA LEU A 17 -9.26 8.25 1.59
C LEU A 17 -8.19 9.20 1.02
N ARG A 18 -7.94 10.29 1.75
CA ARG A 18 -6.98 11.35 1.39
C ARG A 18 -5.65 11.20 2.14
N TYR A 19 -4.53 11.47 1.46
CA TYR A 19 -3.19 11.28 2.06
C TYR A 19 -2.93 12.24 3.22
N GLU A 20 -3.45 13.46 3.13
CA GLU A 20 -3.33 14.52 4.13
C GLU A 20 -3.94 14.11 5.48
N GLU A 21 -5.02 13.33 5.43
CA GLU A 21 -5.69 12.80 6.62
C GLU A 21 -5.10 11.45 7.05
N LEU A 22 -4.68 10.63 6.08
CA LEU A 22 -4.16 9.29 6.32
C LEU A 22 -2.76 9.30 6.98
N ILE A 23 -1.85 10.16 6.53
CA ILE A 23 -0.45 10.16 6.98
C ILE A 23 -0.33 10.42 8.48
N PRO A 24 -0.92 11.49 9.06
CA PRO A 24 -0.83 11.73 10.50
C PRO A 24 -1.38 10.58 11.35
N ARG A 25 -2.46 9.94 10.88
CA ARG A 25 -3.07 8.78 11.55
C ARG A 25 -2.17 7.55 11.50
N LEU A 26 -1.46 7.35 10.39
CA LEU A 26 -0.47 6.28 10.27
C LEU A 26 0.77 6.54 11.13
N GLU A 27 1.26 7.78 11.21
CA GLU A 27 2.36 8.16 12.12
C GLU A 27 2.00 7.81 13.58
N GLU A 28 0.79 8.19 14.02
CA GLU A 28 0.26 7.86 15.35
C GLU A 28 0.14 6.33 15.56
N ALA A 29 -0.49 5.62 14.62
CA ALA A 29 -0.69 4.18 14.73
C ALA A 29 0.64 3.39 14.76
N LEU A 30 1.63 3.79 13.95
CA LEU A 30 2.98 3.22 13.97
C LEU A 30 3.67 3.44 15.32
N GLY A 31 3.53 4.64 15.90
CA GLY A 31 4.00 4.96 17.25
C GLY A 31 3.34 4.08 18.31
N LYS A 32 2.00 4.01 18.33
CA LYS A 32 1.22 3.17 19.26
C LYS A 32 1.62 1.69 19.17
N PHE A 33 1.74 1.15 17.95
CA PHE A 33 2.20 -0.23 17.73
C PHE A 33 3.60 -0.47 18.32
N SER A 34 4.51 0.50 18.14
CA SER A 34 5.91 0.37 18.57
C SER A 34 6.09 0.50 20.08
N LEU A 35 5.18 1.19 20.78
CA LEU A 35 5.17 1.29 22.24
C LEU A 35 4.80 -0.02 22.95
N ARG A 36 4.23 -1.00 22.23
CA ARG A 36 3.85 -2.33 22.76
C ARG A 36 2.89 -2.30 23.96
N ARG A 37 2.07 -1.25 24.06
CA ARG A 37 1.03 -1.13 25.09
C ARG A 37 -0.27 -1.73 24.59
N SER A 38 -0.70 -2.84 25.20
CA SER A 38 -1.95 -3.51 24.85
C SER A 38 -3.20 -2.63 24.99
N SER A 39 -3.16 -1.59 25.81
CA SER A 39 -4.25 -0.60 25.92
C SER A 39 -4.34 0.34 24.71
N GLU A 40 -3.24 0.55 23.98
CA GLU A 40 -3.20 1.41 22.80
C GLU A 40 -3.52 0.63 21.53
N LEU A 41 -2.87 -0.52 21.34
CA LEU A 41 -2.97 -1.29 20.11
C LEU A 41 -2.61 -2.76 20.31
N LEU A 42 -3.54 -3.62 19.92
CA LEU A 42 -3.39 -5.07 19.83
C LEU A 42 -3.38 -5.47 18.35
N GLN A 43 -2.26 -6.01 17.89
CA GLN A 43 -2.11 -6.49 16.51
C GLN A 43 -1.23 -7.74 16.51
N PRO A 44 -1.82 -8.96 16.40
CA PRO A 44 -1.02 -10.16 16.24
C PRO A 44 -0.27 -10.14 14.89
N VAL A 45 0.75 -10.99 14.79
CA VAL A 45 1.39 -11.25 13.48
C VAL A 45 0.33 -11.80 12.53
N ARG A 46 0.38 -11.35 11.27
CA ARG A 46 -0.58 -11.77 10.25
C ARG A 46 -0.64 -13.30 10.13
N SER A 47 -1.84 -13.84 9.99
CA SER A 47 -2.03 -15.25 9.65
C SER A 47 -2.08 -15.40 8.13
N VAL A 48 -1.44 -16.44 7.60
CA VAL A 48 -1.44 -16.74 6.17
C VAL A 48 -1.84 -18.19 5.97
N MET A 49 -2.88 -18.40 5.17
CA MET A 49 -3.33 -19.73 4.73
C MET A 49 -2.95 -19.93 3.26
N PRO A 50 -1.94 -20.77 2.96
CA PRO A 50 -1.58 -21.07 1.58
C PRO A 50 -2.68 -21.88 0.88
N LEU A 51 -2.99 -21.51 -0.35
CA LEU A 51 -3.95 -22.17 -1.23
C LEU A 51 -3.17 -22.88 -2.35
N GLN A 52 -2.50 -23.98 -1.98
CA GLN A 52 -1.51 -24.66 -2.84
C GLN A 52 -2.08 -25.02 -4.23
N ASN A 53 -3.30 -25.56 -4.28
CA ASN A 53 -3.98 -25.96 -5.53
C ASN A 53 -4.29 -24.79 -6.46
N HIS A 54 -4.16 -23.54 -6.00
CA HIS A 54 -4.52 -22.36 -6.77
C HIS A 54 -3.39 -21.33 -6.86
N SER A 55 -2.15 -21.70 -6.50
CA SER A 55 -0.99 -20.79 -6.53
C SER A 55 -1.25 -19.45 -5.84
N GLY A 56 -1.93 -19.48 -4.71
CA GLY A 56 -2.33 -18.29 -3.96
C GLY A 56 -2.29 -18.46 -2.45
N PHE A 57 -2.72 -17.42 -1.73
CA PHE A 57 -2.91 -17.46 -0.28
C PHE A 57 -4.01 -16.51 0.18
N LEU A 58 -4.62 -16.81 1.32
CA LEU A 58 -5.46 -15.90 2.10
C LEU A 58 -4.63 -15.37 3.29
N GLY A 59 -4.59 -14.05 3.46
CA GLY A 59 -3.99 -13.39 4.60
C GLY A 59 -5.05 -12.72 5.48
N LEU A 60 -4.93 -12.89 6.80
CA LEU A 60 -5.76 -12.24 7.81
C LEU A 60 -4.90 -11.28 8.64
N MET A 61 -5.38 -10.05 8.82
CA MET A 61 -4.68 -8.99 9.53
C MET A 61 -5.65 -8.27 10.48
N PRO A 62 -6.00 -8.88 11.63
CA PRO A 62 -6.83 -8.25 12.64
C PRO A 62 -6.03 -7.23 13.47
N SER A 63 -6.70 -6.18 13.92
CA SER A 63 -6.16 -5.22 14.90
C SER A 63 -7.27 -4.59 15.74
N TYR A 64 -6.95 -4.27 16.98
CA TYR A 64 -7.84 -3.57 17.91
C TYR A 64 -7.10 -2.42 18.59
N MET A 65 -7.69 -1.23 18.61
CA MET A 65 -7.20 -0.06 19.36
C MET A 65 -8.17 0.22 20.51
N PRO A 66 -7.94 -0.30 21.73
CA PRO A 66 -8.93 -0.23 22.82
C PRO A 66 -9.33 1.18 23.21
N ASN A 67 -8.37 2.09 23.36
CA ASN A 67 -8.63 3.49 23.72
C ASN A 67 -9.45 4.25 22.66
N GLU A 68 -9.45 3.79 21.41
CA GLU A 68 -10.19 4.40 20.30
C GLU A 68 -11.49 3.63 19.97
N GLY A 69 -11.69 2.45 20.55
CA GLY A 69 -12.82 1.59 20.21
C GLY A 69 -12.82 1.10 18.75
N ILE A 70 -11.65 0.99 18.11
CA ILE A 70 -11.55 0.58 16.69
C ILE A 70 -11.13 -0.87 16.60
N LEU A 71 -12.05 -1.77 16.24
CA LEU A 71 -11.79 -3.17 15.92
C LEU A 71 -11.98 -3.40 14.42
N CYS A 72 -10.94 -3.91 13.75
CA CYS A 72 -11.01 -4.21 12.33
C CYS A 72 -10.23 -5.48 11.97
N THR A 73 -10.55 -6.05 10.81
CA THR A 73 -9.68 -7.04 10.17
C THR A 73 -9.62 -6.79 8.68
N LYS A 74 -8.41 -6.85 8.12
CA LYS A 74 -8.23 -6.94 6.69
C LYS A 74 -8.07 -8.39 6.28
N MET A 75 -8.90 -8.80 5.32
CA MET A 75 -8.75 -10.04 4.58
C MET A 75 -8.15 -9.70 3.22
N LEU A 76 -7.11 -10.40 2.82
CA LEU A 76 -6.47 -10.22 1.52
C LEU A 76 -6.23 -11.57 0.88
N THR A 77 -6.54 -11.69 -0.41
CA THR A 77 -6.08 -12.80 -1.22
C THR A 77 -5.02 -12.34 -2.19
N PHE A 78 -4.04 -13.20 -2.40
CA PHE A 78 -3.05 -13.03 -3.45
C PHE A 78 -3.01 -14.30 -4.29
N TYR A 79 -2.98 -14.14 -5.61
CA TYR A 79 -2.85 -15.22 -6.58
C TYR A 79 -1.76 -14.86 -7.58
N ARG A 80 -0.87 -15.81 -7.85
CA ARG A 80 0.00 -15.71 -9.02
C ARG A 80 -0.90 -15.79 -10.26
N ARG A 81 -0.88 -14.73 -11.07
CA ARG A 81 -1.66 -14.66 -12.31
C ARG A 81 -0.75 -14.95 -13.49
N GLU A 82 -1.28 -15.67 -14.46
CA GLU A 82 -0.63 -15.84 -15.75
C GLU A 82 -0.56 -14.52 -16.52
N ALA A 83 0.41 -14.43 -17.42
CA ALA A 83 0.55 -13.28 -18.31
C ALA A 83 -0.75 -13.08 -19.11
N GLY A 84 -1.30 -11.86 -19.09
CA GLY A 84 -2.55 -11.53 -19.80
C GLY A 84 -3.84 -11.75 -19.00
N SER A 85 -3.78 -12.20 -17.74
CA SER A 85 -4.98 -12.28 -16.89
C SER A 85 -5.62 -10.90 -16.69
N SER A 86 -6.95 -10.84 -16.83
CA SER A 86 -7.76 -9.65 -16.54
C SER A 86 -8.03 -9.45 -15.04
N LEU A 87 -7.75 -10.46 -14.21
CA LEU A 87 -7.99 -10.40 -12.77
C LEU A 87 -6.77 -9.83 -12.04
N PRO A 88 -6.97 -8.98 -11.02
CA PRO A 88 -5.87 -8.51 -10.21
C PRO A 88 -5.22 -9.67 -9.45
N SER A 89 -3.91 -9.56 -9.22
CA SER A 89 -3.15 -10.52 -8.41
C SER A 89 -3.49 -10.42 -6.92
N THR A 90 -4.00 -9.26 -6.49
CA THR A 90 -4.39 -9.00 -5.10
C THR A 90 -5.86 -8.60 -5.07
N GLN A 91 -6.60 -9.08 -4.08
CA GLN A 91 -7.90 -8.55 -3.69
C GLN A 91 -7.91 -8.38 -2.17
N ALA A 92 -8.66 -7.41 -1.67
CA ALA A 92 -8.75 -7.19 -0.24
C ALA A 92 -10.11 -6.63 0.16
N SER A 93 -10.52 -6.95 1.39
CA SER A 93 -11.68 -6.36 2.05
C SER A 93 -11.30 -6.02 3.49
N VAL A 94 -11.82 -4.91 3.99
CA VAL A 94 -11.64 -4.50 5.38
C VAL A 94 -13.00 -4.54 6.06
N LEU A 95 -13.07 -5.28 7.17
CA LEU A 95 -14.26 -5.34 8.01
C LEU A 95 -14.03 -4.48 9.25
N LEU A 96 -15.02 -3.67 9.59
CA LEU A 96 -15.11 -2.98 10.87
C LEU A 96 -16.13 -3.67 11.75
N PHE A 97 -15.82 -3.74 13.04
CA PHE A 97 -16.67 -4.37 14.04
C PHE A 97 -16.96 -3.36 15.15
N ASP A 98 -18.13 -3.52 15.75
CA ASP A 98 -18.41 -2.97 17.07
C ASP A 98 -17.59 -3.77 18.10
N PRO A 99 -16.67 -3.15 18.86
CA PRO A 99 -15.85 -3.89 19.83
C PRO A 99 -16.64 -4.33 21.07
N GLU A 100 -17.79 -3.71 21.37
CA GLU A 100 -18.62 -4.03 22.54
C GLU A 100 -19.52 -5.23 22.26
N TYR A 101 -20.12 -5.27 21.06
CA TYR A 101 -21.14 -6.28 20.71
C TYR A 101 -20.67 -7.28 19.64
N GLY A 102 -19.53 -7.03 18.97
CA GLY A 102 -18.94 -7.91 17.97
C GLY A 102 -19.63 -7.91 16.60
N ASN A 103 -20.70 -7.12 16.40
CA ASN A 103 -21.37 -7.03 15.11
C ASN A 103 -20.48 -6.34 14.06
N VAL A 104 -20.52 -6.84 12.82
CA VAL A 104 -19.91 -6.15 11.69
C VAL A 104 -20.67 -4.86 11.43
N THR A 105 -19.97 -3.72 11.45
CA THR A 105 -20.56 -2.40 11.20
C THR A 105 -20.35 -1.95 9.76
N ALA A 106 -19.23 -2.33 9.14
CA ALA A 106 -18.96 -2.06 7.74
C ALA A 106 -18.12 -3.15 7.08
N VAL A 107 -18.35 -3.32 5.77
CA VAL A 107 -17.50 -4.09 4.86
C VAL A 107 -17.04 -3.15 3.75
N MET A 108 -15.73 -2.98 3.60
CA MET A 108 -15.15 -1.99 2.71
C MET A 108 -14.24 -2.68 1.68
N ASP A 109 -14.21 -2.16 0.46
CA ASP A 109 -13.14 -2.49 -0.47
C ASP A 109 -11.77 -2.18 0.17
N GLY A 110 -10.84 -3.13 0.07
CA GLY A 110 -9.54 -3.05 0.73
C GLY A 110 -8.38 -2.76 -0.24
N LEU A 111 -8.62 -2.66 -1.55
CA LEU A 111 -7.56 -2.46 -2.53
C LEU A 111 -6.98 -1.07 -2.43
N ASP A 112 -7.84 -0.05 -2.49
CA ASP A 112 -7.40 1.35 -2.40
C ASP A 112 -6.79 1.67 -1.03
N ILE A 113 -7.41 1.15 0.05
CA ILE A 113 -6.83 1.18 1.39
C ILE A 113 -5.43 0.58 1.36
N THR A 114 -5.25 -0.60 0.74
CA THR A 114 -3.96 -1.29 0.68
C THR A 114 -2.93 -0.48 -0.12
N HIS A 115 -3.28 0.11 -1.25
CA HIS A 115 -2.37 0.91 -2.06
C HIS A 115 -1.93 2.18 -1.32
N LYS A 116 -2.89 2.97 -0.83
CA LYS A 116 -2.62 4.26 -0.17
C LYS A 116 -1.89 4.08 1.16
N ARG A 117 -2.33 3.17 2.04
CA ARG A 117 -1.65 2.96 3.34
C ARG A 117 -0.23 2.44 3.18
N THR A 118 0.05 1.63 2.15
CA THR A 118 1.40 1.10 1.92
C THR A 118 2.32 2.22 1.48
N ALA A 119 1.90 3.00 0.47
CA ALA A 119 2.66 4.14 -0.02
C ALA A 119 2.87 5.21 1.07
N ALA A 120 1.84 5.52 1.85
CA ALA A 120 1.92 6.49 2.94
C ALA A 120 2.93 6.08 4.02
N VAL A 121 2.97 4.80 4.43
CA VAL A 121 3.99 4.30 5.37
C VAL A 121 5.40 4.43 4.79
N SER A 122 5.59 4.10 3.51
CA SER A 122 6.88 4.31 2.83
C SER A 122 7.27 5.80 2.82
N ALA A 123 6.32 6.70 2.61
CA ALA A 123 6.55 8.13 2.59
C ALA A 123 6.87 8.70 3.99
N ILE A 124 6.23 8.19 5.05
CA ILE A 124 6.58 8.48 6.46
C ILE A 124 8.03 8.07 6.74
N SER A 125 8.42 6.86 6.31
CA SER A 125 9.80 6.40 6.42
C SER A 125 10.77 7.33 5.69
N ALA A 126 10.46 7.71 4.44
CA ALA A 126 11.25 8.66 3.68
C ALA A 126 11.36 10.03 4.34
N LYS A 127 10.28 10.57 4.93
CA LYS A 127 10.30 11.85 5.66
C LYS A 127 11.33 11.85 6.79
N LEU A 128 11.56 10.71 7.43
CA LEU A 128 12.49 10.55 8.55
C LEU A 128 13.91 10.16 8.11
N LEU A 129 14.04 9.41 7.01
CA LEU A 129 15.31 8.77 6.62
C LEU A 129 15.96 9.34 5.36
N LYS A 130 15.27 10.24 4.64
CA LYS A 130 15.80 10.81 3.41
C LYS A 130 17.14 11.55 3.64
N PRO A 131 18.01 11.61 2.62
CA PRO A 131 19.18 12.49 2.64
C PRO A 131 18.78 13.98 2.75
N ALA A 132 19.78 14.81 3.06
CA ALA A 132 19.62 16.26 3.14
C ALA A 132 19.23 16.86 1.77
N GLN A 133 19.94 16.43 0.72
CA GLN A 133 19.63 16.75 -0.67
C GLN A 133 18.71 15.68 -1.25
N LEU A 134 17.66 16.10 -1.96
CA LEU A 134 16.62 15.23 -2.48
C LEU A 134 16.23 15.67 -3.89
N ASP A 135 16.93 15.15 -4.89
CA ASP A 135 16.77 15.55 -6.28
C ASP A 135 16.16 14.43 -7.15
N ILE A 136 16.50 13.16 -6.91
CA ILE A 136 16.16 12.05 -7.80
C ILE A 136 15.38 10.96 -7.05
N LEU A 137 14.16 10.69 -7.51
CA LEU A 137 13.36 9.52 -7.11
C LEU A 137 13.53 8.40 -8.14
N CYS A 138 13.80 7.18 -7.69
CA CYS A 138 13.79 5.99 -8.53
C CYS A 138 12.70 5.00 -8.09
N ILE A 139 11.89 4.53 -9.02
CA ILE A 139 10.86 3.50 -8.79
C ILE A 139 11.21 2.24 -9.60
N LEU A 140 11.46 1.13 -8.90
CA LEU A 140 11.64 -0.19 -9.49
C LEU A 140 10.31 -0.96 -9.41
N GLY A 141 9.62 -1.06 -10.55
CA GLY A 141 8.28 -1.59 -10.68
C GLY A 141 7.34 -0.56 -11.31
N SER A 142 6.23 -1.03 -11.89
CA SER A 142 5.29 -0.20 -12.65
C SER A 142 3.83 -0.65 -12.46
N GLY A 143 3.51 -1.22 -11.29
CA GLY A 143 2.16 -1.68 -10.94
C GLY A 143 1.41 -0.70 -10.04
N HIS A 144 0.29 -1.11 -9.44
CA HIS A 144 -0.53 -0.26 -8.57
C HIS A 144 0.24 0.35 -7.39
N GLN A 145 1.18 -0.38 -6.80
CA GLN A 145 2.04 0.16 -5.75
C GLN A 145 2.99 1.24 -6.29
N ALA A 146 3.52 1.10 -7.51
CA ALA A 146 4.32 2.16 -8.12
C ALA A 146 3.51 3.44 -8.30
N LEU A 147 2.23 3.31 -8.68
CA LEU A 147 1.31 4.44 -8.84
C LEU A 147 1.03 5.15 -7.52
N SER A 148 0.59 4.42 -6.49
CA SER A 148 0.31 5.04 -5.19
C SER A 148 1.56 5.64 -4.54
N HIS A 149 2.73 5.02 -4.72
CA HIS A 149 4.00 5.58 -4.26
C HIS A 149 4.37 6.84 -5.03
N TYR A 150 4.24 6.85 -6.36
CA TYR A 150 4.47 8.07 -7.14
C TYR A 150 3.58 9.23 -6.66
N GLU A 151 2.28 8.97 -6.48
CA GLU A 151 1.31 9.97 -6.03
C GLU A 151 1.71 10.59 -4.69
N VAL A 152 1.93 9.78 -3.65
CA VAL A 152 2.23 10.32 -2.33
C VAL A 152 3.64 10.92 -2.24
N PHE A 153 4.62 10.37 -2.95
CA PHE A 153 5.98 10.91 -2.91
C PHE A 153 6.07 12.25 -3.64
N THR A 154 5.39 12.41 -4.78
CA THR A 154 5.34 13.70 -5.50
C THR A 154 4.41 14.72 -4.84
N LEU A 155 3.47 14.27 -4.00
CA LEU A 155 2.68 15.13 -3.13
C LEU A 155 3.51 15.71 -1.97
N LEU A 156 4.36 14.90 -1.33
CA LEU A 156 5.09 15.30 -0.12
C LEU A 156 6.49 15.88 -0.40
N PHE A 157 7.08 15.55 -1.53
CA PHE A 157 8.46 15.92 -1.86
C PHE A 157 8.55 16.51 -3.26
N SER A 158 9.51 17.41 -3.45
CA SER A 158 9.82 18.00 -4.75
C SER A 158 11.10 17.39 -5.31
N PHE A 159 10.96 16.49 -6.29
CA PHE A 159 12.09 15.91 -7.01
C PHE A 159 12.36 16.69 -8.30
N LYS A 160 13.63 16.83 -8.68
CA LYS A 160 14.05 17.34 -9.99
C LYS A 160 13.85 16.29 -11.09
N GLU A 161 13.98 15.01 -10.74
CA GLU A 161 13.82 13.90 -11.66
C GLU A 161 13.12 12.72 -10.98
N VAL A 162 12.21 12.07 -11.72
CA VAL A 162 11.63 10.78 -11.34
C VAL A 162 11.98 9.75 -12.42
N ARG A 163 12.55 8.63 -11.99
CA ARG A 163 12.95 7.51 -12.85
C ARG A 163 12.08 6.30 -12.56
N VAL A 164 11.80 5.53 -13.60
CA VAL A 164 11.11 4.25 -13.47
C VAL A 164 11.83 3.16 -14.25
N TRP A 165 11.93 1.99 -13.65
CA TRP A 165 12.32 0.77 -14.35
C TRP A 165 11.27 -0.32 -14.12
N SER A 166 11.04 -1.15 -15.14
CA SER A 166 10.23 -2.36 -15.02
C SER A 166 10.80 -3.42 -15.95
N ARG A 167 10.67 -4.70 -15.59
CA ARG A 167 11.14 -5.84 -16.40
C ARG A 167 10.65 -5.79 -17.85
N ARG A 168 9.45 -5.26 -18.08
CA ARG A 168 8.89 -5.01 -19.42
C ARG A 168 8.86 -3.52 -19.67
N MET A 169 9.66 -3.05 -20.63
CA MET A 169 9.79 -1.63 -20.94
C MET A 169 8.43 -1.00 -21.29
N GLU A 170 7.55 -1.71 -21.98
CA GLU A 170 6.21 -1.21 -22.34
C GLU A 170 5.35 -0.93 -21.09
N SER A 171 5.61 -1.64 -19.98
CA SER A 171 4.89 -1.40 -18.72
C SER A 171 5.40 -0.15 -18.01
N ALA A 172 6.71 0.09 -18.06
CA ALA A 172 7.31 1.33 -17.56
C ALA A 172 6.85 2.54 -18.39
N THR A 173 6.80 2.41 -19.73
CA THR A 173 6.28 3.46 -20.62
C THR A 173 4.80 3.77 -20.35
N ARG A 174 3.95 2.75 -20.19
CA ARG A 174 2.54 2.96 -19.81
C ARG A 174 2.39 3.66 -18.46
N PHE A 175 3.21 3.27 -17.49
CA PHE A 175 3.24 3.92 -16.19
C PHE A 175 3.62 5.39 -16.30
N ALA A 176 4.72 5.71 -16.99
CA ALA A 176 5.17 7.08 -17.22
C ALA A 176 4.11 7.95 -17.91
N ALA A 177 3.35 7.37 -18.86
CA ALA A 177 2.24 8.06 -19.54
C ALA A 177 0.97 8.23 -18.67
N SER A 178 0.79 7.40 -17.63
CA SER A 178 -0.40 7.42 -16.77
C SER A 178 -0.34 8.44 -15.63
N VAL A 179 0.85 8.90 -15.27
CA VAL A 179 1.08 9.78 -14.12
C VAL A 179 1.19 11.25 -14.52
N LYS A 180 0.96 12.14 -13.56
CA LYS A 180 1.08 13.59 -13.77
C LYS A 180 2.53 14.05 -13.55
N GLY A 181 3.25 14.28 -14.62
CA GLY A 181 4.61 14.84 -14.58
C GLY A 181 5.59 14.01 -15.41
N PRO A 182 6.80 14.55 -15.68
CA PRO A 182 7.81 13.83 -16.43
C PRO A 182 8.35 12.64 -15.61
N VAL A 183 8.46 11.48 -16.25
CA VAL A 183 9.11 10.29 -15.70
C VAL A 183 10.08 9.73 -16.75
N THR A 184 11.35 9.59 -16.38
CA THR A 184 12.37 8.97 -17.22
C THR A 184 12.25 7.46 -17.15
N VAL A 185 12.01 6.80 -18.27
CA VAL A 185 12.01 5.32 -18.36
C VAL A 185 13.45 4.85 -18.56
N CYS A 186 13.97 4.09 -17.60
CA CYS A 186 15.32 3.53 -17.65
C CYS A 186 15.33 2.12 -18.24
N SER A 187 16.39 1.77 -18.96
CA SER A 187 16.55 0.47 -19.62
C SER A 187 17.03 -0.64 -18.68
N SER A 188 17.66 -0.27 -17.56
CA SER A 188 18.16 -1.20 -16.55
C SER A 188 17.97 -0.69 -15.13
N VAL A 189 17.97 -1.59 -14.15
CA VAL A 189 17.97 -1.23 -12.72
C VAL A 189 19.18 -0.36 -12.39
N LYS A 190 20.37 -0.73 -12.89
CA LYS A 190 21.62 0.02 -12.67
C LYS A 190 21.50 1.48 -13.12
N GLU A 191 20.93 1.71 -14.30
CA GLU A 191 20.66 3.07 -14.81
C GLU A 191 19.69 3.83 -13.90
N ALA A 192 18.59 3.18 -13.50
CA ALA A 192 17.55 3.81 -12.69
C ALA A 192 18.06 4.27 -11.32
N VAL A 193 18.84 3.42 -10.63
CA VAL A 193 19.30 3.68 -9.26
C VAL A 193 20.55 4.55 -9.18
N ASN A 194 21.29 4.73 -10.28
CA ASN A 194 22.56 5.44 -10.26
C ASN A 194 22.36 6.92 -9.88
N GLY A 195 22.82 7.31 -8.70
CA GLY A 195 22.65 8.66 -8.16
C GLY A 195 21.22 8.97 -7.69
N ALA A 196 20.36 7.97 -7.51
CA ALA A 196 19.04 8.18 -6.92
C ALA A 196 19.13 8.40 -5.40
N ASP A 197 18.39 9.38 -4.89
CA ASP A 197 18.37 9.73 -3.46
C ASP A 197 17.36 8.89 -2.69
N ILE A 198 16.26 8.53 -3.34
CA ILE A 198 15.23 7.63 -2.83
C ILE A 198 14.97 6.54 -3.88
N ILE A 199 14.95 5.30 -3.42
CA ILE A 199 14.63 4.13 -4.24
C ILE A 199 13.40 3.42 -3.66
N ILE A 200 12.39 3.21 -4.49
CA ILE A 200 11.16 2.49 -4.16
C ILE A 200 11.17 1.16 -4.90
N THR A 201 11.16 0.04 -4.17
CA THR A 201 11.15 -1.31 -4.75
C THR A 201 9.77 -1.96 -4.60
N VAL A 202 9.02 -1.99 -5.69
CA VAL A 202 7.61 -2.45 -5.73
C VAL A 202 7.39 -3.43 -6.88
N THR A 203 8.35 -4.35 -7.03
CA THR A 203 8.28 -5.44 -8.01
C THR A 203 7.66 -6.69 -7.39
N SER A 204 7.27 -7.64 -8.23
CA SER A 204 6.88 -9.00 -7.81
C SER A 204 8.04 -9.99 -7.91
N SER A 205 9.29 -9.52 -7.97
CA SER A 205 10.45 -10.40 -8.08
C SER A 205 10.65 -11.19 -6.79
N SER A 206 10.94 -12.49 -6.93
CA SER A 206 11.39 -13.32 -5.81
C SER A 206 12.91 -13.30 -5.64
N GLU A 207 13.62 -12.80 -6.65
CA GLU A 207 15.08 -12.69 -6.67
C GLU A 207 15.51 -11.22 -6.63
N PRO A 208 16.74 -10.91 -6.16
CA PRO A 208 17.34 -9.60 -6.32
C PRO A 208 17.29 -9.12 -7.77
N VAL A 209 16.97 -7.83 -7.97
CA VAL A 209 16.86 -7.17 -9.28
C VAL A 209 17.96 -6.13 -9.48
#